data_AF-A0A2K6S2T7-F1
#
_entry.id   AF-A0A2K6S2T7-F1
#
_cell.length_a   1.000
_cell.length_b   1.000
_cell.length_c   1.000
_cell.angle_alpha   90.00
_cell.angle_beta   90.00
_cell.angle_gamma   90.00
#
_symmetry.space_group_name_H-M   'P 1'
#
loop_
_entity.id
_entity.type
_entity.pdbx_description
1 polymer ?
#
loop_
_entity_poly.entity_id
_entity_poly.type
_entity_poly.pdbx_seq_one_letter_code
_entity_poly.pdbx_strand_id
1 'polypeptide(L)'
;MDLDVVNMFVIAGGTLAIPILAFVASFLLWPSALIRIYYWYWRRTLGMQVRYVHHEDYQFCYSFRGRPGHKPSILMLHGFSAHKDMWLSVVKFLPKNLHLICVDMPGHEGTTRSSLDDLSIDGQVKRIHQFVECLKLNKKPFHLIGTSMGGHVAGVYAAYYPSDVSSLCLVCPAGLQYSTDNQFIQRLKELQDSAAVEKIPLIPSTPEEMSEMLQLCSYVRFKVPQQILQGLVDVRIPHNNFYRKLFLEIVSEKSRYSLHQNMDKIKVPTQIIWGKQDQVLDVSGADMLAKSIANCQVELLENCGHSVVMERPRKTAKLIVDFLASVHNTNNNKKLD
;
A
#
# COMPACT_ATOMS: atom_id res chain seq x y z
N MET A 1 57.89 17.44 3.76
CA MET A 1 56.63 16.94 3.19
C MET A 1 56.21 17.98 2.18
N ASP A 2 56.21 17.64 0.89
CA ASP A 2 55.95 18.62 -0.17
C ASP A 2 54.59 19.29 0.02
N LEU A 3 54.54 20.60 -0.20
CA LEU A 3 53.32 21.42 -0.10
C LEU A 3 52.18 20.85 -0.96
N ASP A 4 52.53 20.21 -2.07
CA ASP A 4 51.60 19.53 -2.98
C ASP A 4 50.96 18.28 -2.38
N VAL A 5 51.69 17.53 -1.55
CA VAL A 5 51.16 16.35 -0.85
C VAL A 5 50.17 16.78 0.21
N VAL A 6 50.45 17.86 0.95
CA VAL A 6 49.53 18.43 1.95
C VAL A 6 48.26 18.96 1.29
N ASN A 7 48.38 19.71 0.18
CA ASN A 7 47.23 20.20 -0.58
C ASN A 7 46.39 19.06 -1.17
N MET A 8 47.03 17.99 -1.66
CA MET A 8 46.33 16.81 -2.13
C MET A 8 45.52 16.12 -1.01
N PHE A 9 46.08 15.99 0.19
CA PHE A 9 45.35 15.44 1.34
C PHE A 9 44.22 16.36 1.84
N VAL A 10 44.39 17.68 1.79
CA VAL A 10 43.34 18.66 2.14
C VAL A 10 42.20 18.62 1.12
N ILE A 11 42.52 18.55 -0.17
CA ILE A 11 41.51 18.43 -1.24
C ILE A 11 40.80 17.09 -1.14
N ALA A 12 41.53 15.98 -1.04
CA ALA A 12 40.97 14.63 -0.90
C ALA A 12 40.11 14.50 0.38
N GLY A 13 40.61 15.03 1.49
CA GLY A 13 39.92 15.12 2.77
C GLY A 13 38.65 15.97 2.67
N GLY A 14 38.71 17.14 2.02
CA GLY A 14 37.55 17.99 1.77
C GLY A 14 36.50 17.33 0.87
N THR A 15 36.91 16.65 -0.20
CA THR A 15 36.00 15.95 -1.12
C THR A 15 35.26 14.79 -0.47
N LEU A 16 35.78 14.17 0.59
CA LEU A 16 35.11 13.09 1.32
C LEU A 16 34.41 13.60 2.58
N ALA A 17 35.06 14.47 3.36
CA ALA A 17 34.54 14.97 4.62
C ALA A 17 33.33 15.88 4.43
N ILE A 18 33.31 16.75 3.40
CA ILE A 18 32.18 17.68 3.20
C ILE A 18 30.89 16.90 2.86
N PRO A 19 30.86 15.94 1.91
CA PRO A 19 29.67 15.12 1.67
C PRO A 19 29.26 14.27 2.87
N ILE A 20 30.22 13.72 3.63
CA ILE A 20 29.93 12.94 4.84
C ILE A 20 29.30 13.83 5.91
N LEU A 21 29.88 15.01 6.18
CA LEU A 21 29.34 15.96 7.16
C LEU A 21 27.98 16.50 6.72
N ALA A 22 27.80 16.78 5.43
CA ALA A 22 26.50 17.18 4.88
C ALA A 22 25.45 16.06 5.02
N PHE A 23 25.83 14.80 4.79
CA PHE A 23 24.96 13.64 5.00
C PHE A 23 24.61 13.47 6.48
N VAL A 24 25.60 13.54 7.38
CA VAL A 24 25.40 13.44 8.84
C VAL A 24 24.51 14.59 9.33
N ALA A 25 24.77 15.82 8.90
CA ALA A 25 23.94 16.98 9.24
C ALA A 25 22.51 16.81 8.71
N SER A 26 22.33 16.34 7.48
CA SER A 26 21.00 16.08 6.91
C SER A 26 20.27 14.95 7.65
N PHE A 27 20.99 13.90 8.06
CA PHE A 27 20.45 12.78 8.83
C PHE A 27 20.01 13.20 10.23
N LEU A 28 20.73 14.13 10.87
CA LEU A 28 20.41 14.61 12.20
C LEU A 28 19.36 15.73 12.20
N LEU A 29 19.43 16.66 11.24
CA LEU A 29 18.62 17.89 11.24
C LEU A 29 17.36 17.79 10.37
N TRP A 30 17.39 16.98 9.30
CA TRP A 30 16.28 16.85 8.34
C TRP A 30 16.02 15.39 7.95
N PRO A 31 15.70 14.51 8.92
CA PRO A 31 15.54 13.09 8.64
C PRO A 31 14.41 12.82 7.62
N SER A 32 13.36 13.65 7.58
CA SER A 32 12.29 13.57 6.57
C SER A 32 12.77 13.80 5.13
N ALA A 33 13.79 14.64 4.93
CA ALA A 33 14.37 14.90 3.61
C ALA A 33 15.04 13.62 3.07
N LEU A 34 15.72 12.86 3.92
CA LEU A 34 16.33 11.58 3.52
C LEU A 34 15.29 10.54 3.13
N ILE A 35 14.14 10.47 3.82
CA ILE A 35 13.02 9.60 3.43
C ILE A 35 12.49 9.98 2.04
N ARG A 36 12.30 11.28 1.79
CA ARG A 36 11.85 11.78 0.48
C ARG A 36 12.87 11.48 -0.63
N ILE A 37 14.17 11.67 -0.37
CA ILE A 37 15.26 11.36 -1.29
C ILE A 37 15.32 9.85 -1.57
N TYR A 38 15.16 9.01 -0.55
CA TYR A 38 15.10 7.56 -0.70
C TYR A 38 14.00 7.13 -1.67
N TYR A 39 12.78 7.63 -1.48
CA TYR A 39 11.68 7.30 -2.40
C TYR A 39 11.89 7.87 -3.79
N TRP A 40 12.43 9.10 -3.91
CA TRP A 40 12.79 9.69 -5.19
C TRP A 40 13.81 8.84 -5.96
N TYR A 41 14.87 8.39 -5.27
CA TYR A 41 15.93 7.56 -5.83
C TYR A 41 15.36 6.23 -6.34
N TRP A 42 14.55 5.55 -5.53
CA TRP A 42 13.98 4.26 -5.92
C TRP A 42 12.95 4.39 -7.04
N ARG A 43 12.11 5.43 -7.04
CA ARG A 43 11.23 5.70 -8.19
C ARG A 43 12.03 5.82 -9.48
N ARG A 44 13.07 6.66 -9.49
CA ARG A 44 13.92 6.88 -10.67
C ARG A 44 14.61 5.60 -11.12
N THR A 45 15.21 4.86 -10.19
CA THR A 45 15.92 3.59 -10.46
C THR A 45 15.00 2.52 -11.03
N LEU A 46 13.74 2.49 -10.58
CA LEU A 46 12.74 1.51 -11.02
C LEU A 46 11.95 1.96 -12.26
N GLY A 47 12.24 3.14 -12.81
CA GLY A 47 11.52 3.70 -13.95
C GLY A 47 10.09 4.13 -13.64
N MET A 48 9.77 4.38 -12.36
CA MET A 48 8.49 4.91 -11.92
C MET A 48 8.47 6.43 -12.09
N GLN A 49 7.40 6.94 -12.68
CA GLN A 49 7.15 8.37 -12.83
C GLN A 49 5.91 8.77 -12.04
N VAL A 50 5.93 9.94 -11.39
CA VAL A 50 4.76 10.49 -10.69
C VAL A 50 3.96 11.36 -11.66
N ARG A 51 2.64 11.19 -11.65
CA ARG A 51 1.69 11.96 -12.47
C ARG A 51 0.47 12.32 -11.63
N TYR A 52 -0.28 13.25 -12.18
CA TYR A 52 -1.55 13.71 -11.65
C TYR A 52 -2.60 13.59 -12.74
N VAL A 53 -3.83 13.25 -12.34
CA VAL A 53 -5.00 13.30 -13.22
C VAL A 53 -6.14 13.95 -12.45
N HIS A 54 -7.00 14.67 -13.17
CA HIS A 54 -8.06 15.46 -12.57
C HIS A 54 -9.43 14.95 -12.99
N HIS A 55 -10.36 14.99 -12.05
CA HIS A 55 -11.79 14.87 -12.26
C HIS A 55 -12.43 16.13 -11.67
N GLU A 56 -12.75 17.10 -12.53
CA GLU A 56 -13.09 18.47 -12.10
C GLU A 56 -11.99 19.03 -11.18
N ASP A 57 -12.35 19.49 -9.97
CA ASP A 57 -11.40 20.03 -8.97
C ASP A 57 -10.69 18.93 -8.15
N TYR A 58 -11.01 17.66 -8.38
CA TYR A 58 -10.41 16.54 -7.65
C TYR A 58 -9.15 16.02 -8.36
N GLN A 59 -8.00 16.10 -7.69
CA GLN A 59 -6.72 15.62 -8.20
C GLN A 59 -6.36 14.26 -7.59
N PHE A 60 -6.04 13.29 -8.45
CA PHE A 60 -5.43 12.02 -8.05
C PHE A 60 -3.93 12.06 -8.29
N CYS A 61 -3.13 11.70 -7.28
CA CYS A 61 -1.69 11.47 -7.43
C CYS A 61 -1.39 9.99 -7.58
N TYR A 62 -0.59 9.63 -8.57
CA TYR A 62 -0.19 8.24 -8.79
C TYR A 62 1.22 8.16 -9.35
N SER A 63 1.83 6.99 -9.23
CA SER A 63 3.07 6.64 -9.89
C SER A 63 2.81 5.51 -10.87
N PHE A 64 3.52 5.53 -12.00
CA PHE A 64 3.33 4.52 -13.03
C PHE A 64 4.66 4.11 -13.68
N ARG A 65 4.68 2.91 -14.25
CA ARG A 65 5.80 2.39 -15.06
C ARG A 65 5.25 1.61 -16.25
N GLY A 66 5.90 1.76 -17.40
CA GLY A 66 5.48 1.10 -18.63
C GLY A 66 4.38 1.86 -19.36
N ARG A 67 3.77 1.21 -20.37
CA ARG A 67 2.66 1.75 -21.16
C ARG A 67 1.60 0.67 -21.34
N PRO A 68 0.31 1.04 -21.52
CA PRO A 68 -0.73 0.07 -21.87
C PRO A 68 -0.31 -0.75 -23.10
N GLY A 69 -0.52 -2.07 -23.05
CA GLY A 69 -0.15 -2.99 -24.12
C GLY A 69 -1.14 -4.12 -24.29
N HIS A 70 -0.69 -5.26 -24.83
CA HIS A 70 -1.53 -6.46 -24.96
C HIS A 70 -1.83 -7.13 -23.62
N LYS A 71 -0.88 -7.08 -22.67
CA LYS A 71 -1.09 -7.56 -21.31
C LYS A 71 -1.94 -6.54 -20.53
N PRO A 72 -2.90 -6.99 -19.71
CA PRO A 72 -3.66 -6.11 -18.84
C PRO A 72 -2.75 -5.25 -17.96
N SER A 73 -3.16 -4.02 -17.71
CA SER A 73 -2.50 -3.13 -16.75
C SER A 73 -2.69 -3.66 -15.32
N ILE A 74 -1.85 -3.20 -14.39
CA ILE A 74 -1.96 -3.56 -12.97
C ILE A 74 -2.17 -2.28 -12.15
N LEU A 75 -3.32 -2.18 -11.49
CA LEU A 75 -3.64 -1.13 -10.53
C LEU A 75 -3.39 -1.64 -9.11
N MET A 76 -2.63 -0.88 -8.32
CA MET A 76 -2.23 -1.24 -6.96
C MET A 76 -2.73 -0.21 -5.93
N LEU A 77 -3.50 -0.69 -4.95
CA LEU A 77 -4.14 0.11 -3.90
C LEU A 77 -3.45 -0.15 -2.54
N HIS A 78 -2.83 0.89 -1.96
CA HIS A 78 -2.11 0.77 -0.70
C HIS A 78 -3.03 0.70 0.53
N GLY A 79 -2.46 0.29 1.68
CA GLY A 79 -3.17 0.20 2.95
C GLY A 79 -3.40 1.55 3.63
N PHE A 80 -4.15 1.55 4.73
CA PHE A 80 -4.44 2.76 5.51
C PHE A 80 -3.15 3.43 5.98
N SER A 81 -3.10 4.77 5.94
CA SER A 81 -1.95 5.60 6.33
C SER A 81 -0.65 5.37 5.55
N ALA A 82 -0.67 4.50 4.54
CA ALA A 82 0.46 4.29 3.63
C ALA A 82 0.37 5.24 2.42
N HIS A 83 1.19 4.98 1.41
CA HIS A 83 1.22 5.74 0.17
C HIS A 83 1.68 4.87 -1.01
N LYS A 84 1.55 5.37 -2.24
CA LYS A 84 1.86 4.63 -3.48
C LYS A 84 3.27 4.04 -3.53
N ASP A 85 4.25 4.66 -2.86
CA ASP A 85 5.64 4.19 -2.90
C ASP A 85 5.89 2.96 -2.01
N MET A 86 4.92 2.53 -1.18
CA MET A 86 5.04 1.24 -0.47
C MET A 86 5.24 0.09 -1.46
N TRP A 87 4.70 0.22 -2.67
CA TRP A 87 4.81 -0.78 -3.73
C TRP A 87 6.20 -0.87 -4.34
N LEU A 88 7.10 0.11 -4.15
CA LEU A 88 8.45 0.09 -4.72
C LEU A 88 9.25 -1.16 -4.29
N SER A 89 9.01 -1.66 -3.08
CA SER A 89 9.62 -2.88 -2.56
C SER A 89 9.29 -4.10 -3.43
N VAL A 90 8.04 -4.20 -3.91
CA VAL A 90 7.54 -5.26 -4.79
C VAL A 90 7.89 -4.98 -6.25
N VAL A 91 7.70 -3.74 -6.72
CA VAL A 91 7.97 -3.30 -8.10
C VAL A 91 9.42 -3.59 -8.53
N LYS A 92 10.36 -3.54 -7.58
CA LYS A 92 11.76 -3.93 -7.78
C LYS A 92 11.93 -5.34 -8.37
N PHE A 93 11.01 -6.25 -8.06
CA PHE A 93 11.05 -7.65 -8.48
C PHE A 93 10.04 -7.99 -9.59
N LEU A 94 9.24 -7.02 -10.04
CA LEU A 94 8.27 -7.21 -11.11
C LEU A 94 8.92 -6.99 -12.50
N PRO A 95 8.54 -7.77 -13.53
CA PRO A 95 9.02 -7.59 -14.90
C PRO A 95 8.85 -6.16 -15.43
N LYS A 96 9.88 -5.63 -16.10
CA LYS A 96 9.91 -4.25 -16.59
C LYS A 96 8.90 -3.94 -17.69
N ASN A 97 8.38 -4.97 -18.38
CA ASN A 97 7.40 -4.85 -19.46
C ASN A 97 5.94 -4.77 -18.97
N LEU A 98 5.68 -4.83 -17.67
CA LEU A 98 4.34 -4.64 -17.11
C LEU A 98 3.98 -3.14 -17.05
N HIS A 99 2.72 -2.84 -17.34
CA HIS A 99 2.15 -1.52 -17.09
C HIS A 99 1.60 -1.47 -15.67
N LEU A 100 2.28 -0.73 -14.80
CA LEU A 100 1.97 -0.61 -13.38
C LEU A 100 1.42 0.77 -13.07
N ILE A 101 0.38 0.84 -12.25
CA ILE A 101 -0.19 2.06 -11.70
C ILE A 101 -0.32 1.88 -10.18
N CYS A 102 0.30 2.74 -9.40
CA CYS A 102 0.20 2.79 -7.95
C CYS A 102 -0.38 4.15 -7.55
N VAL A 103 -1.60 4.17 -7.01
CA VAL A 103 -2.31 5.41 -6.67
C VAL A 103 -2.14 5.75 -5.19
N ASP A 104 -1.98 7.03 -4.86
CA ASP A 104 -2.24 7.50 -3.50
C ASP A 104 -3.77 7.49 -3.32
N MET A 105 -4.26 6.63 -2.44
CA MET A 105 -5.69 6.44 -2.20
C MET A 105 -6.37 7.76 -1.82
N PRO A 106 -7.66 7.97 -2.16
CA PRO A 106 -8.42 9.13 -1.73
C PRO A 106 -8.21 9.44 -0.23
N GLY A 107 -7.81 10.68 0.07
CA GLY A 107 -7.45 11.10 1.42
C GLY A 107 -5.96 10.97 1.80
N HIS A 108 -5.11 10.40 0.94
CA HIS A 108 -3.70 10.16 1.22
C HIS A 108 -2.78 11.02 0.36
N GLU A 109 -1.70 11.49 0.98
CA GLU A 109 -0.56 12.15 0.35
C GLU A 109 -0.92 13.19 -0.73
N GLY A 110 -0.59 12.93 -2.00
CA GLY A 110 -0.74 13.87 -3.11
C GLY A 110 -2.12 13.90 -3.75
N THR A 111 -3.04 13.03 -3.32
CA THR A 111 -4.43 13.01 -3.78
C THR A 111 -5.27 13.99 -2.94
N THR A 112 -6.15 14.74 -3.60
CA THR A 112 -6.96 15.79 -2.97
C THR A 112 -7.69 15.28 -1.73
N ARG A 113 -7.75 16.14 -0.71
CA ARG A 113 -8.56 15.98 0.50
C ARG A 113 -9.67 17.02 0.47
N SER A 114 -10.92 16.59 0.34
CA SER A 114 -12.07 17.47 0.49
C SER A 114 -12.81 17.17 1.79
N SER A 115 -13.32 18.21 2.46
CA SER A 115 -14.22 18.05 3.61
C SER A 115 -15.59 17.49 3.24
N LEU A 116 -15.93 17.50 1.95
CA LEU A 116 -17.18 16.95 1.40
C LEU A 116 -17.04 15.50 0.91
N ASP A 117 -15.85 14.90 1.04
CA ASP A 117 -15.63 13.55 0.57
C ASP A 117 -16.41 12.54 1.42
N ASP A 118 -17.13 11.63 0.74
CA ASP A 118 -17.60 10.38 1.35
C ASP A 118 -16.35 9.51 1.62
N LEU A 119 -15.89 9.50 2.87
CA LEU A 119 -14.69 8.77 3.29
C LEU A 119 -14.97 7.28 3.56
N SER A 120 -16.22 6.84 3.43
CA SER A 120 -16.60 5.42 3.59
C SER A 120 -15.94 4.55 2.54
N ILE A 121 -15.96 3.23 2.76
CA ILE A 121 -15.41 2.29 1.78
C ILE A 121 -16.12 2.39 0.42
N ASP A 122 -17.44 2.57 0.39
CA ASP A 122 -18.17 2.81 -0.85
C ASP A 122 -17.75 4.13 -1.52
N GLY A 123 -17.52 5.18 -0.72
CA GLY A 123 -16.98 6.45 -1.22
C GLY A 123 -15.59 6.30 -1.82
N GLN A 124 -14.70 5.56 -1.16
CA GLN A 124 -13.37 5.21 -1.66
C GLN A 124 -13.46 4.43 -2.98
N VAL A 125 -14.36 3.44 -3.07
CA VAL A 125 -14.60 2.66 -4.32
C VAL A 125 -15.05 3.59 -5.45
N LYS A 126 -16.00 4.50 -5.21
CA LYS A 126 -16.46 5.48 -6.21
C LYS A 126 -15.33 6.37 -6.69
N ARG A 127 -14.50 6.89 -5.78
CA ARG A 127 -13.33 7.71 -6.13
C ARG A 127 -12.28 6.94 -6.93
N ILE A 128 -12.03 5.68 -6.59
CA ILE A 128 -11.14 4.82 -7.38
C ILE A 128 -11.73 4.53 -8.77
N HIS A 129 -13.05 4.35 -8.89
CA HIS A 129 -13.70 4.21 -10.19
C HIS A 129 -13.54 5.47 -11.05
N GLN A 130 -13.75 6.66 -10.48
CA GLN A 130 -13.49 7.93 -11.17
C GLN A 130 -12.03 8.03 -11.64
N PHE A 131 -11.07 7.62 -10.81
CA PHE A 131 -9.65 7.57 -11.20
C PHE A 131 -9.40 6.62 -12.39
N VAL A 132 -10.01 5.44 -12.36
CA VAL A 132 -9.96 4.44 -13.45
C VAL A 132 -10.53 5.02 -14.75
N GLU A 133 -11.66 5.72 -14.69
CA GLU A 133 -12.29 6.37 -15.84
C GLU A 133 -11.45 7.51 -16.40
N CYS A 134 -10.88 8.37 -15.55
CA CYS A 134 -10.00 9.47 -15.95
C CYS A 134 -8.76 8.95 -16.70
N LEU A 135 -8.20 7.82 -16.27
CA LEU A 135 -7.09 7.17 -16.97
C LEU A 135 -7.53 6.32 -18.17
N LYS A 136 -8.84 6.15 -18.37
CA LYS A 136 -9.43 5.25 -19.37
C LYS A 136 -8.92 3.81 -19.22
N LEU A 137 -8.63 3.41 -17.98
CA LEU A 137 -8.02 2.12 -17.65
C LEU A 137 -9.03 0.98 -17.86
N ASN A 138 -10.32 1.24 -17.65
CA ASN A 138 -11.45 0.33 -17.88
C ASN A 138 -11.79 0.08 -19.37
N LYS A 139 -11.07 0.68 -20.33
CA LYS A 139 -11.23 0.30 -21.76
C LYS A 139 -10.94 -1.16 -22.04
N LYS A 140 -10.13 -1.80 -21.18
CA LYS A 140 -9.87 -3.24 -21.15
C LYS A 140 -9.81 -3.68 -19.69
N PRO A 141 -10.24 -4.90 -19.35
CA PRO A 141 -10.10 -5.40 -17.99
C PRO A 141 -8.64 -5.33 -17.51
N PHE A 142 -8.41 -4.89 -16.28
CA PHE A 142 -7.09 -4.74 -15.66
C PHE A 142 -6.95 -5.63 -14.42
N HIS A 143 -5.72 -5.90 -13.98
CA HIS A 143 -5.47 -6.60 -12.73
C HIS A 143 -5.53 -5.61 -11.57
N LEU A 144 -6.29 -5.94 -10.52
CA LEU A 144 -6.44 -5.11 -9.34
C LEU A 144 -5.77 -5.79 -8.15
N ILE A 145 -4.86 -5.07 -7.48
CA ILE A 145 -4.13 -5.56 -6.31
C ILE A 145 -4.37 -4.58 -5.17
N GLY A 146 -4.77 -5.08 -4.01
CA GLY A 146 -5.01 -4.26 -2.82
C GLY A 146 -4.44 -4.89 -1.57
N THR A 147 -3.87 -4.07 -0.69
CA THR A 147 -3.39 -4.52 0.63
C THR A 147 -4.13 -3.82 1.76
N SER A 148 -4.51 -4.55 2.82
CA SER A 148 -5.19 -3.96 3.99
C SER A 148 -6.45 -3.18 3.60
N MET A 149 -6.57 -1.89 3.96
CA MET A 149 -7.63 -0.99 3.48
C MET A 149 -7.75 -0.96 1.94
N GLY A 150 -6.63 -0.96 1.22
CA GLY A 150 -6.65 -1.03 -0.25
C GLY A 150 -7.19 -2.37 -0.75
N GLY A 151 -7.00 -3.46 0.01
CA GLY A 151 -7.60 -4.77 -0.24
C GLY A 151 -9.12 -4.77 0.00
N HIS A 152 -9.57 -4.07 1.04
CA HIS A 152 -10.99 -3.83 1.31
C HIS A 152 -11.65 -3.13 0.11
N VAL A 153 -11.10 -1.99 -0.30
CA VAL A 153 -11.59 -1.22 -1.46
C VAL A 153 -11.50 -2.07 -2.74
N ALA A 154 -10.41 -2.79 -2.96
CA ALA A 154 -10.23 -3.61 -4.15
C ALA A 154 -11.28 -4.74 -4.26
N GLY A 155 -11.61 -5.40 -3.16
CA GLY A 155 -12.62 -6.46 -3.15
C GLY A 155 -14.02 -5.93 -3.41
N VAL A 156 -14.40 -4.81 -2.75
CA VAL A 156 -15.70 -4.17 -3.01
C VAL A 156 -15.77 -3.60 -4.44
N TYR A 157 -14.68 -3.03 -4.96
CA TYR A 157 -14.59 -2.60 -6.35
C TYR A 157 -14.84 -3.77 -7.31
N ALA A 158 -14.20 -4.92 -7.09
CA ALA A 158 -14.38 -6.09 -7.95
C ALA A 158 -15.80 -6.68 -7.88
N ALA A 159 -16.51 -6.50 -6.76
CA ALA A 159 -17.91 -6.87 -6.62
C ALA A 159 -18.85 -5.93 -7.40
N TYR A 160 -18.57 -4.61 -7.41
CA TYR A 160 -19.41 -3.63 -8.09
C TYR A 160 -19.11 -3.48 -9.58
N TYR A 161 -17.84 -3.61 -9.98
CA TYR A 161 -17.36 -3.39 -11.34
C TYR A 161 -16.60 -4.62 -11.88
N PRO A 162 -17.22 -5.83 -11.91
CA PRO A 162 -16.52 -7.05 -12.32
C PRO A 162 -16.04 -7.00 -13.78
N SER A 163 -16.67 -6.19 -14.64
CA SER A 163 -16.25 -5.99 -16.05
C SER A 163 -14.91 -5.29 -16.20
N ASP A 164 -14.53 -4.46 -15.22
CA ASP A 164 -13.28 -3.70 -15.25
C ASP A 164 -12.07 -4.55 -14.84
N VAL A 165 -12.31 -5.68 -14.19
CA VAL A 165 -11.27 -6.44 -13.48
C VAL A 165 -11.00 -7.77 -14.16
N SER A 166 -9.77 -7.96 -14.63
CA SER A 166 -9.29 -9.24 -15.17
C SER A 166 -8.97 -10.26 -14.08
N SER A 167 -8.43 -9.79 -12.94
CA SER A 167 -8.18 -10.60 -11.76
C SER A 167 -7.97 -9.71 -10.53
N LEU A 168 -8.20 -10.29 -9.35
CA LEU A 168 -8.07 -9.61 -8.07
C LEU A 168 -6.96 -10.27 -7.24
N CYS A 169 -6.10 -9.47 -6.60
CA CYS A 169 -5.15 -9.95 -5.59
C CYS A 169 -5.38 -9.19 -4.28
N LEU A 170 -5.77 -9.93 -3.25
CA LEU A 170 -6.05 -9.41 -1.92
C LEU A 170 -4.90 -9.80 -0.98
N VAL A 171 -4.21 -8.80 -0.44
CA VAL A 171 -3.08 -8.99 0.48
C VAL A 171 -3.45 -8.52 1.88
N CYS A 172 -3.77 -9.44 2.79
CA CYS A 172 -4.32 -9.15 4.11
C CYS A 172 -5.44 -8.08 4.09
N PRO A 173 -6.52 -8.22 3.30
CA PRO A 173 -7.58 -7.22 3.18
C PRO A 173 -8.32 -6.98 4.50
N ALA A 174 -8.61 -5.72 4.80
CA ALA A 174 -9.59 -5.35 5.83
C ALA A 174 -11.03 -5.60 5.34
N GLY A 175 -12.02 -5.34 6.19
CA GLY A 175 -13.44 -5.39 5.79
C GLY A 175 -14.17 -6.69 6.07
N LEU A 176 -13.56 -7.60 6.83
CA LEU A 176 -14.12 -8.90 7.19
C LEU A 176 -14.73 -8.87 8.59
N GLN A 177 -15.88 -9.53 8.74
CA GLN A 177 -16.48 -9.80 10.04
C GLN A 177 -15.99 -11.16 10.53
N TYR A 178 -15.27 -11.16 11.65
CA TYR A 178 -14.74 -12.38 12.28
C TYR A 178 -15.71 -12.88 13.36
N SER A 179 -15.69 -14.19 13.64
CA SER A 179 -16.47 -14.77 14.74
C SER A 179 -15.96 -14.35 16.12
N THR A 180 -14.68 -14.00 16.21
CA THR A 180 -14.02 -13.54 17.43
C THR A 180 -13.06 -12.42 17.07
N ASP A 181 -13.18 -11.29 17.75
CA ASP A 181 -12.26 -10.18 17.54
C ASP A 181 -10.88 -10.52 18.10
N ASN A 182 -9.82 -10.19 17.35
CA ASN A 182 -8.46 -10.23 17.88
C ASN A 182 -8.20 -9.05 18.83
N GLN A 183 -7.06 -9.07 19.53
CA GLN A 183 -6.70 -8.03 20.50
C GLN A 183 -6.67 -6.62 19.88
N PHE A 184 -6.24 -6.49 18.62
CA PHE A 184 -6.20 -5.20 17.94
C PHE A 184 -7.61 -4.65 17.68
N ILE A 185 -8.52 -5.46 17.15
CA ILE A 185 -9.91 -5.05 16.89
C ILE A 185 -10.65 -4.72 18.20
N GLN A 186 -10.43 -5.49 19.27
CA GLN A 186 -10.97 -5.18 20.60
C GLN A 186 -10.50 -3.81 21.08
N ARG A 187 -9.18 -3.56 21.05
CA ARG A 187 -8.60 -2.26 21.41
C ARG A 187 -9.14 -1.12 20.54
N LEU A 188 -9.38 -1.36 19.25
CA LEU A 188 -9.98 -0.34 18.38
C LEU A 188 -11.42 0.00 18.74
N LYS A 189 -12.23 -0.99 19.14
CA LYS A 189 -13.61 -0.76 19.61
C LYS A 189 -13.60 0.06 20.91
N GLU A 190 -12.74 -0.29 21.86
CA GLU A 190 -12.54 0.48 23.09
C GLU A 190 -12.08 1.93 22.83
N LEU A 191 -11.20 2.14 21.85
CA LEU A 191 -10.74 3.48 21.43
C LEU A 191 -11.80 4.28 20.66
N GLN A 192 -12.81 3.63 20.09
CA GLN A 192 -13.94 4.31 19.46
C GLN A 192 -14.96 4.75 20.52
N ASP A 193 -15.16 3.93 21.55
CA ASP A 193 -16.10 4.18 22.64
C ASP A 193 -15.55 5.19 23.66
N SER A 194 -14.23 5.21 23.86
CA SER A 194 -13.54 6.27 24.59
C SER A 194 -13.20 7.42 23.63
N ALA A 195 -13.33 8.68 24.06
CA ALA A 195 -12.94 9.84 23.25
C ALA A 195 -11.41 9.92 22.96
N ALA A 196 -10.65 8.84 23.15
CA ALA A 196 -9.21 8.70 22.98
C ALA A 196 -8.79 8.46 21.52
N VAL A 197 -9.43 9.14 20.56
CA VAL A 197 -9.16 9.11 19.12
C VAL A 197 -7.72 9.58 18.78
N GLU A 198 -7.02 10.16 19.75
CA GLU A 198 -5.67 10.71 19.55
C GLU A 198 -4.60 9.62 19.33
N LYS A 199 -4.73 8.44 19.95
CA LYS A 199 -3.71 7.36 19.99
C LYS A 199 -4.13 6.10 19.23
N ILE A 200 -4.39 6.24 17.94
CA ILE A 200 -4.66 5.10 17.05
C ILE A 200 -3.31 4.44 16.67
N PRO A 201 -3.09 3.13 16.93
CA PRO A 201 -1.77 2.48 16.71
C PRO A 201 -1.24 2.54 15.26
N LEU A 202 -2.12 2.78 14.29
CA LEU A 202 -1.76 2.94 12.87
C LEU A 202 -1.48 4.40 12.46
N ILE A 203 -1.51 5.35 13.41
CA ILE A 203 -1.27 6.78 13.20
C ILE A 203 -0.21 7.27 14.19
N PRO A 204 1.06 6.85 14.03
CA PRO A 204 2.12 7.23 14.95
C PRO A 204 2.44 8.72 14.84
N SER A 205 2.70 9.33 16.00
CA SER A 205 3.10 10.73 16.16
C SER A 205 4.48 10.87 16.83
N THR A 206 5.06 9.77 17.32
CA THR A 206 6.44 9.73 17.89
C THR A 206 7.24 8.55 17.31
N PRO A 207 8.60 8.59 17.38
CA PRO A 207 9.44 7.46 16.98
C PRO A 207 9.10 6.16 17.70
N GLU A 208 8.71 6.24 18.98
CA GLU A 208 8.30 5.10 19.80
C GLU A 208 7.00 4.50 19.26
N GLU A 209 5.99 5.32 19.02
CA GLU A 209 4.73 4.87 18.40
C GLU A 209 4.96 4.31 16.98
N MET A 210 5.91 4.87 16.22
CA MET A 210 6.29 4.34 14.91
C MET A 210 6.94 2.96 15.03
N SER A 211 7.82 2.75 16.01
CA SER A 211 8.41 1.44 16.32
C SER A 211 7.34 0.44 16.72
N GLU A 212 6.39 0.84 17.57
CA GLU A 212 5.24 0.02 17.96
C GLU A 212 4.35 -0.34 16.76
N MET A 213 4.07 0.62 15.86
CA MET A 213 3.32 0.35 14.63
C MET A 213 4.04 -0.66 13.74
N LEU A 214 5.36 -0.52 13.54
CA LEU A 214 6.15 -1.48 12.76
C LEU A 214 6.14 -2.87 13.39
N GLN A 215 6.19 -2.92 14.72
CA GLN A 215 6.10 -4.15 15.49
C GLN A 215 4.72 -4.80 15.41
N LEU A 216 3.65 -4.03 15.43
CA LEU A 216 2.29 -4.54 15.24
C LEU A 216 2.12 -5.10 13.82
N CYS A 217 2.65 -4.39 12.82
CA CYS A 217 2.43 -4.72 11.41
C CYS A 217 3.38 -5.79 10.85
N SER A 218 4.50 -6.10 11.52
CA SER A 218 5.54 -6.99 10.99
C SER A 218 5.86 -8.13 11.94
N TYR A 219 6.06 -9.33 11.39
CA TYR A 219 6.62 -10.45 12.15
C TYR A 219 8.10 -10.21 12.45
N VAL A 220 8.87 -9.78 11.44
CA VAL A 220 10.31 -9.54 11.59
C VAL A 220 10.53 -8.26 12.42
N ARG A 221 11.28 -8.40 13.50
CA ARG A 221 11.67 -7.29 14.37
C ARG A 221 12.94 -6.63 13.85
N PHE A 222 12.83 -5.42 13.31
CA PHE A 222 13.98 -4.62 12.90
C PHE A 222 14.36 -3.61 13.99
N LYS A 223 15.65 -3.53 14.32
CA LYS A 223 16.19 -2.40 15.09
C LYS A 223 16.40 -1.24 14.11
N VAL A 224 15.41 -0.36 14.04
CA VAL A 224 15.47 0.83 13.18
C VAL A 224 16.11 1.97 13.97
N PRO A 225 17.16 2.63 13.45
CA PRO A 225 17.73 3.82 14.08
C PRO A 225 16.67 4.89 14.38
N GLN A 226 16.77 5.54 15.53
CA GLN A 226 15.77 6.52 15.99
C GLN A 226 15.56 7.65 14.99
N GLN A 227 16.62 8.12 14.31
CA GLN A 227 16.53 9.17 13.30
C GLN A 227 15.74 8.73 12.06
N ILE A 228 15.80 7.45 11.68
CA ILE A 228 14.96 6.92 10.59
C ILE A 228 13.50 6.87 11.05
N LEU A 229 13.24 6.41 12.28
CA LEU A 229 11.89 6.45 12.87
C LEU A 229 11.35 7.88 12.90
N GLN A 230 12.16 8.86 13.33
CA GLN A 230 11.80 10.27 13.32
C GLN A 230 11.48 10.77 11.92
N GLY A 231 12.31 10.46 10.92
CA GLY A 231 12.05 10.84 9.54
C GLY A 231 10.75 10.26 8.98
N LEU A 232 10.41 9.01 9.36
CA LEU A 232 9.14 8.37 9.00
C LEU A 232 7.95 9.04 9.69
N VAL A 233 8.09 9.47 10.94
CA VAL A 233 7.07 10.22 11.67
C VAL A 233 6.88 11.60 11.05
N ASP A 234 7.95 12.34 10.80
CA ASP A 234 7.93 13.70 10.27
C ASP A 234 7.22 13.81 8.92
N VAL A 235 7.39 12.82 8.03
CA VAL A 235 6.66 12.80 6.75
C VAL A 235 5.17 12.49 6.92
N ARG A 236 4.75 11.90 8.05
CA ARG A 236 3.36 11.48 8.32
C ARG A 236 2.58 12.50 9.14
N ILE A 237 3.22 13.20 10.09
CA ILE A 237 2.58 14.17 10.99
C ILE A 237 1.61 15.13 10.28
N PRO A 238 1.97 15.77 9.14
CA PRO A 238 1.05 16.67 8.43
C PRO A 238 -0.26 16.02 7.98
N HIS A 239 -0.31 14.70 7.93
CA HIS A 239 -1.44 13.91 7.46
C HIS A 239 -2.28 13.30 8.60
N ASN A 240 -1.74 13.21 9.82
CA ASN A 240 -2.35 12.47 10.93
C ASN A 240 -3.77 12.96 11.27
N ASN A 241 -4.04 14.27 11.24
CA ASN A 241 -5.39 14.80 11.51
C ASN A 241 -6.44 14.30 10.51
N PHE A 242 -6.09 14.20 9.24
CA PHE A 242 -7.00 13.64 8.23
C PHE A 242 -7.09 12.13 8.36
N TYR A 243 -5.97 11.44 8.62
CA TYR A 243 -5.96 10.00 8.82
C TYR A 243 -6.83 9.57 10.01
N ARG A 244 -6.93 10.35 11.09
CA ARG A 244 -7.87 10.08 12.18
C ARG A 244 -9.33 10.10 11.71
N LYS A 245 -9.72 11.15 10.96
CA LYS A 245 -11.09 11.25 10.39
C LYS A 245 -11.39 10.07 9.47
N LEU A 246 -10.48 9.77 8.56
CA LEU A 246 -10.62 8.66 7.62
C LEU A 246 -10.68 7.31 8.34
N PHE A 247 -9.86 7.12 9.38
CA PHE A 247 -9.86 5.89 10.18
C PHE A 247 -11.22 5.64 10.82
N LEU A 248 -11.79 6.65 11.48
CA LEU A 248 -13.10 6.57 12.12
C LEU A 248 -14.19 6.19 11.10
N GLU A 249 -14.13 6.73 9.89
CA GLU A 249 -15.11 6.40 8.85
C GLU A 249 -14.92 4.98 8.31
N ILE A 250 -13.69 4.50 8.16
CA ILE A 250 -13.42 3.12 7.68
C ILE A 250 -13.85 2.08 8.72
N VAL A 251 -13.71 2.39 10.01
CA VAL A 251 -14.16 1.52 11.10
C VAL A 251 -15.61 1.80 11.52
N SER A 252 -16.35 2.69 10.85
CA SER A 252 -17.76 2.90 11.15
C SER A 252 -18.60 1.68 10.79
N GLU A 253 -19.82 1.55 11.32
CA GLU A 253 -20.73 0.45 10.96
C GLU A 253 -21.03 0.39 9.46
N LYS A 254 -21.07 1.56 8.79
CA LYS A 254 -21.27 1.69 7.34
C LYS A 254 -20.16 1.02 6.54
N SER A 255 -18.92 1.10 7.02
CA SER A 255 -17.74 0.69 6.25
C SER A 255 -17.10 -0.61 6.73
N ARG A 256 -17.15 -0.91 8.03
CA ARG A 256 -16.25 -1.88 8.67
C ARG A 256 -16.30 -3.28 8.05
N TYR A 257 -17.45 -3.70 7.53
CA TYR A 257 -17.68 -5.05 7.01
C TYR A 257 -18.09 -5.08 5.52
N SER A 258 -17.86 -3.99 4.77
CA SER A 258 -18.33 -3.89 3.39
C SER A 258 -17.75 -4.96 2.47
N LEU A 259 -16.50 -5.42 2.68
CA LEU A 259 -15.95 -6.57 1.94
C LEU A 259 -16.71 -7.86 2.27
N HIS A 260 -16.96 -8.14 3.55
CA HIS A 260 -17.71 -9.33 3.98
C HIS A 260 -19.11 -9.37 3.38
N GLN A 261 -19.77 -8.21 3.25
CA GLN A 261 -21.11 -8.08 2.68
C GLN A 261 -21.15 -8.25 1.16
N ASN A 262 -20.00 -8.22 0.48
CA ASN A 262 -19.92 -8.23 -0.98
C ASN A 262 -19.01 -9.33 -1.55
N MET A 263 -18.32 -10.12 -0.71
CA MET A 263 -17.35 -11.13 -1.16
C MET A 263 -17.97 -12.23 -2.03
N ASP A 264 -19.25 -12.56 -1.82
CA ASP A 264 -20.01 -13.53 -2.61
C ASP A 264 -20.30 -13.04 -4.05
N LYS A 265 -20.30 -11.73 -4.27
CA LYS A 265 -20.47 -11.08 -5.58
C LYS A 265 -19.17 -11.04 -6.39
N ILE A 266 -18.01 -11.31 -5.79
CA ILE A 266 -16.73 -11.34 -6.49
C ILE A 266 -16.67 -12.59 -7.38
N LYS A 267 -16.73 -12.41 -8.71
CA LYS A 267 -16.69 -13.51 -9.69
C LYS A 267 -15.37 -13.65 -10.45
N VAL A 268 -14.49 -12.66 -10.35
CA VAL A 268 -13.20 -12.65 -11.05
C VAL A 268 -12.20 -13.63 -10.40
N PRO A 269 -11.24 -14.19 -11.17
CA PRO A 269 -10.16 -14.98 -10.59
C PRO A 269 -9.46 -14.18 -9.47
N THR A 270 -9.30 -14.79 -8.31
CA THR A 270 -8.80 -14.11 -7.11
C THR A 270 -7.60 -14.84 -6.50
N GLN A 271 -6.57 -14.09 -6.09
CA GLN A 271 -5.49 -14.59 -5.24
C GLN A 271 -5.58 -13.91 -3.88
N ILE A 272 -5.51 -14.70 -2.81
CA ILE A 272 -5.45 -14.23 -1.43
C ILE A 272 -4.05 -14.53 -0.91
N ILE A 273 -3.36 -13.51 -0.37
CA ILE A 273 -2.05 -13.65 0.25
C ILE A 273 -2.17 -13.13 1.69
N TRP A 274 -1.77 -13.92 2.67
CA TRP A 274 -1.86 -13.54 4.09
C TRP A 274 -0.62 -13.93 4.88
N GLY A 275 -0.17 -13.08 5.80
CA GLY A 275 0.86 -13.43 6.77
C GLY A 275 0.27 -14.21 7.95
N LYS A 276 0.82 -15.38 8.30
CA LYS A 276 0.27 -16.20 9.39
C LYS A 276 0.39 -15.58 10.78
N GLN A 277 1.25 -14.58 10.94
CA GLN A 277 1.45 -13.84 12.20
C GLN A 277 0.95 -12.40 12.08
N ASP A 278 -0.04 -12.17 11.23
CA ASP A 278 -0.74 -10.90 11.15
C ASP A 278 -1.47 -10.63 12.48
N GLN A 279 -1.03 -9.58 13.19
CA GLN A 279 -1.61 -9.13 14.46
C GLN A 279 -2.64 -8.00 14.26
N VAL A 280 -2.75 -7.47 13.04
CA VAL A 280 -3.73 -6.43 12.70
C VAL A 280 -5.04 -7.09 12.30
N LEU A 281 -4.98 -8.04 11.36
CA LEU A 281 -6.14 -8.76 10.85
C LEU A 281 -5.91 -10.28 10.96
N ASP A 282 -6.90 -10.98 11.50
CA ASP A 282 -6.77 -12.40 11.77
C ASP A 282 -6.68 -13.24 10.48
N VAL A 283 -5.74 -14.20 10.46
CA VAL A 283 -5.47 -15.04 9.28
C VAL A 283 -6.65 -15.91 8.85
N SER A 284 -7.62 -16.19 9.75
CA SER A 284 -8.87 -16.87 9.40
C SER A 284 -9.67 -16.14 8.31
N GLY A 285 -9.41 -14.84 8.10
CA GLY A 285 -9.96 -14.06 7.00
C GLY A 285 -9.66 -14.65 5.62
N ALA A 286 -8.53 -15.33 5.46
CA ALA A 286 -8.18 -16.00 4.21
C ALA A 286 -9.13 -17.17 3.90
N ASP A 287 -9.49 -17.97 4.91
CA ASP A 287 -10.42 -19.08 4.77
C ASP A 287 -11.87 -18.60 4.52
N MET A 288 -12.28 -17.51 5.20
CA MET A 288 -13.59 -16.89 4.96
C MET A 288 -13.74 -16.43 3.49
N LEU A 289 -12.74 -15.73 2.97
CA LEU A 289 -12.73 -15.30 1.58
C LEU A 289 -12.70 -16.50 0.62
N ALA A 290 -11.91 -17.54 0.94
CA ALA A 290 -11.79 -18.72 0.10
C ALA A 290 -13.09 -19.52 -0.02
N LYS A 291 -13.86 -19.58 1.07
CA LYS A 291 -15.18 -20.21 1.09
C LYS A 291 -16.24 -19.41 0.32
N SER A 292 -16.09 -18.09 0.25
CA SER A 292 -17.07 -17.21 -0.41
C SER A 292 -16.78 -16.98 -1.91
N ILE A 293 -15.50 -16.91 -2.29
CA ILE A 293 -15.07 -16.61 -3.66
C ILE A 293 -14.75 -17.91 -4.40
N ALA A 294 -15.61 -18.28 -5.36
CA ALA A 294 -15.54 -19.58 -6.04
C ALA A 294 -14.24 -19.87 -6.80
N ASN A 295 -13.61 -18.84 -7.40
CA ASN A 295 -12.37 -18.99 -8.16
C ASN A 295 -11.23 -18.28 -7.43
N CYS A 296 -10.75 -18.88 -6.35
CA CYS A 296 -9.68 -18.33 -5.55
C CYS A 296 -8.51 -19.31 -5.35
N GLN A 297 -7.33 -18.75 -5.16
CA GLN A 297 -6.16 -19.45 -4.62
C GLN A 297 -5.66 -18.70 -3.39
N VAL A 298 -5.20 -19.43 -2.37
CA VAL A 298 -4.75 -18.88 -1.09
C VAL A 298 -3.28 -19.22 -0.87
N GLU A 299 -2.49 -18.22 -0.51
CA GLU A 299 -1.12 -18.40 -0.03
C GLU A 299 -1.01 -17.83 1.39
N LEU A 300 -0.71 -18.69 2.36
CA LEU A 300 -0.39 -18.31 3.72
C LEU A 300 1.13 -18.30 3.91
N LEU A 301 1.69 -17.15 4.32
CA LEU A 301 3.13 -16.96 4.46
C LEU A 301 3.54 -17.16 5.93
N GLU A 302 4.38 -18.16 6.17
CA GLU A 302 5.04 -18.36 7.46
C GLU A 302 5.99 -17.21 7.79
N ASN A 303 6.12 -16.93 9.09
CA ASN A 303 7.01 -15.90 9.61
C ASN A 303 6.76 -14.52 8.97
N CYS A 304 5.49 -14.18 8.76
CA CYS A 304 5.07 -12.96 8.07
C CYS A 304 3.86 -12.36 8.78
N GLY A 305 3.91 -11.05 9.04
CA GLY A 305 2.83 -10.28 9.63
C GLY A 305 1.96 -9.61 8.56
N HIS A 306 1.33 -8.50 8.96
CA HIS A 306 0.41 -7.72 8.13
C HIS A 306 1.08 -7.08 6.91
N SER A 307 2.32 -6.61 7.06
CA SER A 307 3.07 -5.89 6.03
C SER A 307 3.75 -6.83 5.03
N VAL A 308 2.98 -7.76 4.46
CA VAL A 308 3.45 -8.79 3.52
C VAL A 308 4.33 -8.21 2.40
N VAL A 309 3.90 -7.10 1.80
CA VAL A 309 4.62 -6.45 0.69
C VAL A 309 6.00 -5.91 1.10
N MET A 310 6.20 -5.60 2.37
CA MET A 310 7.47 -5.11 2.92
C MET A 310 8.33 -6.24 3.50
N GLU A 311 7.72 -7.24 4.13
CA GLU A 311 8.43 -8.36 4.75
C GLU A 311 8.85 -9.45 3.76
N ARG A 312 8.06 -9.64 2.70
CA ARG A 312 8.25 -10.71 1.71
C ARG A 312 8.20 -10.19 0.25
N PRO A 313 8.79 -9.03 -0.10
CA PRO A 313 8.57 -8.35 -1.38
C PRO A 313 8.88 -9.23 -2.61
N ARG A 314 9.96 -10.01 -2.56
CA ARG A 314 10.35 -10.92 -3.66
C ARG A 314 9.36 -12.07 -3.83
N LYS A 315 8.89 -12.66 -2.72
CA LYS A 315 7.89 -13.74 -2.75
C LYS A 315 6.54 -13.19 -3.20
N THR A 316 6.12 -12.03 -2.72
CA THR A 316 4.90 -11.34 -3.18
C THR A 316 4.94 -11.04 -4.67
N ALA A 317 6.04 -10.48 -5.19
CA ALA A 317 6.20 -10.24 -6.62
C ALA A 317 6.11 -11.53 -7.45
N LYS A 318 6.74 -12.62 -6.98
CA LYS A 318 6.64 -13.93 -7.63
C LYS A 318 5.20 -14.45 -7.66
N LEU A 319 4.50 -14.42 -6.52
CA LEU A 319 3.11 -14.87 -6.40
C LEU A 319 2.18 -14.09 -7.34
N ILE A 320 2.38 -12.77 -7.44
CA ILE A 320 1.64 -11.92 -8.38
C ILE A 320 1.93 -12.38 -9.81
N VAL A 321 3.20 -12.46 -10.22
CA VAL A 321 3.56 -12.82 -11.60
C VAL A 321 3.04 -14.20 -12.00
N ASP A 322 3.21 -15.19 -11.12
CA ASP A 322 2.73 -16.56 -11.35
C ASP A 322 1.20 -16.59 -11.51
N PHE A 323 0.48 -15.83 -10.68
CA PHE A 323 -0.98 -15.70 -10.77
C PHE A 323 -1.46 -15.01 -12.04
N LEU A 324 -0.81 -13.90 -12.44
CA LEU A 324 -1.18 -13.20 -13.68
C LEU A 324 -0.97 -14.11 -14.90
N ALA A 325 0.08 -14.94 -14.88
CA ALA A 325 0.33 -15.93 -15.93
C ALA A 325 -0.75 -17.02 -15.97
N SER A 326 -1.18 -17.53 -14.81
CA SER A 326 -2.23 -18.55 -14.75
C SER A 326 -3.58 -18.03 -15.26
N VAL A 327 -3.95 -16.79 -14.91
CA VAL A 327 -5.17 -16.14 -15.42
C VAL A 327 -5.12 -15.94 -16.94
N HIS A 328 -3.96 -15.53 -17.48
CA HIS A 328 -3.79 -15.35 -18.92
C HIS A 328 -3.99 -16.66 -19.69
N ASN A 329 -3.40 -17.76 -19.20
CA ASN A 329 -3.51 -19.07 -19.84
C ASN A 329 -4.94 -19.59 -19.84
N THR A 330 -5.66 -19.47 -18.72
CA THR A 330 -7.08 -19.86 -18.62
C THR A 330 -7.96 -19.09 -19.60
N ASN A 331 -7.71 -17.78 -19.77
CA ASN A 331 -8.49 -16.94 -20.70
C ASN A 331 -8.19 -17.26 -22.18
N ASN A 332 -6.98 -17.71 -22.50
CA ASN A 332 -6.64 -18.12 -23.86
C ASN A 332 -7.29 -19.46 -24.22
N ASN A 333 -7.31 -20.42 -23.29
CA ASN A 333 -7.98 -21.71 -23.50
C ASN A 333 -9.49 -21.52 -23.72
N LYS A 334 -10.16 -20.66 -22.91
CA LYS A 334 -11.58 -20.32 -23.09
C LYS A 334 -11.94 -19.61 -24.41
N LYS A 335 -10.96 -19.10 -25.15
CA LYS A 335 -11.18 -18.45 -26.47
C LYS A 335 -10.97 -19.41 -27.64
N LEU A 336 -10.38 -20.58 -27.38
CA LEU A 336 -10.12 -21.62 -28.38
C LEU A 336 -11.21 -22.69 -28.40
N ASP A 337 -12.02 -22.76 -27.34
CA ASP A 337 -13.23 -23.58 -27.23
C ASP A 337 -14.48 -22.82 -27.71
#